data_AF-A0A7S1H2X5-F1
#
_entry.id   AF-A0A7S1H2X5-F1
#
_cell.length_a   1.000
_cell.length_b   1.000
_cell.length_c   1.000
_cell.angle_alpha   90.00
_cell.angle_beta   90.00
_cell.angle_gamma   90.00
#
_symmetry.space_group_name_H-M   'P 1'
#
loop_
_entity.id
_entity.type
_entity.pdbx_description
1 polymer ?
#
loop_
_entity_poly.entity_id
_entity_poly.type
_entity_poly.pdbx_seq_one_letter_code
_entity_poly.pdbx_strand_id
1 'polypeptide(L)'
;MCSFGDFCAISDIVDEQTARYLKKEVGDGIVAPGYTAEALEILKSKKGGKFIILQATLDYDAGEVEYREVYGMTFMQTRNEVKISKSDMENVVTTKKELGEGALRDLMVASICLKYTQSNSVGFAKDGMMVGVGAGQQSRVDCVKLAGRKVCTWYLRQHPKVLSLPFKEGIKRQDRVNARVRYIEGDFTDEEKTRWEAQFTEAPPVLTDEEKAEFLKQSTGISISSDAFFPFRDSIDHASKLGVSYVAQPGGSVQDGQVTEACDEYGMAMCFTGIRLFHH
;
A
#
# COMPACT_ATOMS: atom_id res chain seq x y z
N MET A 1 10.88 -3.10 1.51
CA MET A 1 11.39 -3.51 2.84
C MET A 1 10.31 -4.24 3.63
N CYS A 2 9.08 -3.72 3.74
CA CYS A 2 8.02 -4.34 4.55
C CYS A 2 7.60 -5.76 4.16
N SER A 3 7.76 -6.17 2.90
CA SER A 3 7.43 -7.55 2.46
C SER A 3 8.52 -8.58 2.75
N PHE A 4 9.61 -8.20 3.42
CA PHE A 4 10.64 -9.18 3.81
C PHE A 4 10.08 -10.08 4.92
N GLY A 5 9.94 -11.37 4.64
CA GLY A 5 9.30 -12.31 5.57
C GLY A 5 7.78 -12.17 5.60
N ASP A 6 7.17 -11.79 4.47
CA ASP A 6 5.72 -11.68 4.37
C ASP A 6 4.99 -13.03 4.44
N PHE A 7 3.66 -12.93 4.61
CA PHE A 7 2.75 -14.05 4.42
C PHE A 7 1.83 -13.72 3.25
N CYS A 8 1.97 -14.44 2.13
CA CYS A 8 1.22 -14.15 0.91
C CYS A 8 -0.18 -14.77 0.96
N ALA A 9 -1.19 -14.06 0.45
CA ALA A 9 -2.51 -14.61 0.17
C ALA A 9 -2.83 -14.46 -1.32
N ILE A 10 -3.25 -15.55 -1.97
CA ILE A 10 -3.58 -15.58 -3.40
C ILE A 10 -5.04 -16.03 -3.55
N SER A 11 -5.84 -15.28 -4.33
CA SER A 11 -7.27 -15.53 -4.54
C SER A 11 -7.55 -16.77 -5.41
N ASP A 12 -6.56 -17.22 -6.18
CA ASP A 12 -6.68 -18.23 -7.22
C ASP A 12 -5.69 -19.38 -7.00
N ILE A 13 -5.85 -20.45 -7.78
CA ILE A 13 -4.91 -21.58 -7.76
C ILE A 13 -3.52 -21.07 -8.16
N VAL A 14 -2.53 -21.34 -7.31
CA VAL A 14 -1.15 -20.90 -7.55
C VAL A 14 -0.53 -21.72 -8.68
N ASP A 15 -0.10 -21.00 -9.71
CA ASP A 15 0.58 -21.58 -10.87
C ASP A 15 2.11 -21.63 -10.71
N GLU A 16 2.76 -22.30 -11.65
CA GLU A 16 4.22 -22.46 -11.67
C GLU A 16 4.93 -21.09 -11.71
N GLN A 17 4.43 -20.13 -12.49
CA GLN A 17 5.06 -18.83 -12.67
C GLN A 17 5.08 -18.01 -11.37
N THR A 18 3.94 -17.98 -10.66
CA THR A 18 3.80 -17.34 -9.35
C THR A 18 4.74 -18.01 -8.33
N ALA A 19 4.78 -19.35 -8.29
CA ALA A 19 5.68 -20.08 -7.41
C ALA A 19 7.17 -19.79 -7.72
N ARG A 20 7.56 -19.71 -9.00
CA ARG A 20 8.93 -19.37 -9.42
C ARG A 20 9.32 -17.95 -9.03
N TYR A 21 8.38 -17.02 -9.09
CA TYR A 21 8.58 -15.66 -8.62
C TYR A 21 8.82 -15.65 -7.10
N LEU A 22 7.91 -16.25 -6.33
CA LEU A 22 7.98 -16.29 -4.86
C LEU A 22 9.21 -17.06 -4.33
N LYS A 23 9.70 -18.08 -5.07
CA LYS A 23 10.90 -18.84 -4.67
C LYS A 23 12.14 -17.96 -4.51
N LYS A 24 12.25 -16.88 -5.28
CA LYS A 24 13.41 -15.96 -5.27
C LYS A 24 13.33 -14.91 -4.15
N GLU A 25 12.15 -14.65 -3.62
CA GLU A 25 11.91 -13.64 -2.59
C GLU A 25 12.09 -14.20 -1.18
N VAL A 26 12.09 -13.37 -0.15
CA VAL A 26 12.08 -13.83 1.25
C VAL A 26 10.67 -13.66 1.79
N GLY A 27 10.03 -14.78 2.14
CA GLY A 27 8.67 -14.83 2.70
C GLY A 27 8.55 -16.02 3.64
N ASP A 28 7.62 -15.95 4.58
CA ASP A 28 7.42 -16.92 5.66
C ASP A 28 6.34 -17.96 5.34
N GLY A 29 5.32 -17.59 4.56
CA GLY A 29 4.30 -18.53 4.14
C GLY A 29 3.40 -18.02 3.01
N ILE A 30 2.51 -18.90 2.57
CA ILE A 30 1.48 -18.61 1.58
C ILE A 30 0.17 -19.31 1.95
N VAL A 31 -0.94 -18.64 1.68
CA VAL A 31 -2.28 -19.23 1.67
C VAL A 31 -2.95 -19.01 0.31
N ALA A 32 -3.59 -20.04 -0.23
CA ALA A 32 -4.31 -19.99 -1.50
C ALA A 32 -5.44 -21.04 -1.54
N PRO A 33 -6.45 -20.94 -2.42
CA PRO A 33 -7.47 -21.98 -2.57
C PRO A 33 -6.92 -23.32 -3.10
N GLY A 34 -5.77 -23.30 -3.75
CA GLY A 34 -5.12 -24.49 -4.28
C GLY A 34 -3.78 -24.20 -4.93
N TYR A 35 -3.09 -25.27 -5.33
CA TYR A 35 -1.76 -25.23 -5.93
C TYR A 35 -1.70 -26.25 -7.08
N THR A 36 -1.12 -25.85 -8.21
CA THR A 36 -0.68 -26.83 -9.21
C THR A 36 0.41 -27.74 -8.64
N ALA A 37 0.59 -28.93 -9.20
CA ALA A 37 1.60 -29.88 -8.72
C ALA A 37 3.01 -29.27 -8.82
N GLU A 38 3.29 -28.57 -9.92
CA GLU A 38 4.54 -27.88 -10.20
C GLU A 38 4.78 -26.74 -9.20
N ALA A 39 3.76 -25.91 -8.95
CA ALA A 39 3.86 -24.83 -7.96
C ALA A 39 4.15 -25.37 -6.56
N LEU A 40 3.46 -26.44 -6.16
CA LEU A 40 3.62 -27.03 -4.84
C LEU A 40 5.03 -27.57 -4.62
N GLU A 41 5.61 -28.28 -5.59
CA GLU A 41 6.99 -28.78 -5.50
C GLU A 41 8.02 -27.65 -5.45
N ILE A 42 7.81 -26.57 -6.22
CA ILE A 42 8.66 -25.38 -6.15
C ILE A 42 8.60 -24.75 -4.76
N LEU A 43 7.40 -24.55 -4.20
CA LEU A 43 7.20 -23.91 -2.91
C LEU A 43 7.74 -24.76 -1.75
N LYS A 44 7.58 -26.09 -1.78
CA LYS A 44 8.16 -27.02 -0.79
C LYS A 44 9.67 -26.90 -0.69
N SER A 45 10.37 -26.61 -1.78
CA SER A 45 11.84 -26.47 -1.76
C SER A 45 12.33 -25.21 -1.02
N LYS A 46 11.44 -24.25 -0.72
CA LYS A 46 11.78 -22.97 -0.11
C LYS A 46 12.05 -23.12 1.40
N LYS A 47 12.90 -22.25 1.95
CA LYS A 47 13.38 -22.28 3.35
C LYS A 47 13.86 -23.69 3.79
N GLY A 48 14.50 -24.43 2.90
CA GLY A 48 15.01 -25.78 3.19
C GLY A 48 13.92 -26.76 3.61
N GLY A 49 12.73 -26.69 2.99
CA GLY A 49 11.59 -27.54 3.32
C GLY A 49 10.63 -26.98 4.37
N LYS A 50 10.92 -25.80 4.94
CA LYS A 50 10.17 -25.23 6.07
C LYS A 50 9.25 -24.07 5.70
N PHE A 51 8.99 -23.85 4.41
CA PHE A 51 8.07 -22.82 3.97
C PHE A 51 6.63 -23.22 4.27
N ILE A 52 5.84 -22.33 4.89
CA ILE A 52 4.47 -22.63 5.29
C ILE A 52 3.57 -22.52 4.06
N ILE A 53 2.82 -23.59 3.75
CA ILE A 53 1.89 -23.64 2.62
C ILE A 53 0.53 -24.04 3.18
N LEU A 54 -0.45 -23.15 3.09
CA LEU A 54 -1.81 -23.36 3.59
C LEU A 54 -2.80 -23.37 2.44
N GLN A 55 -3.70 -24.35 2.43
CA GLN A 55 -4.81 -24.36 1.48
C GLN A 55 -6.07 -23.84 2.16
N ALA A 56 -6.65 -22.77 1.63
CA ALA A 56 -7.91 -22.20 2.11
C ALA A 56 -9.11 -22.99 1.59
N THR A 57 -10.15 -23.10 2.41
CA THR A 57 -11.47 -23.59 2.00
C THR A 57 -12.33 -22.39 1.63
N LEU A 58 -12.76 -22.27 0.37
CA LEU A 58 -13.38 -21.05 -0.17
C LEU A 58 -14.81 -20.80 0.33
N ASP A 59 -15.52 -21.86 0.69
CA ASP A 59 -16.89 -21.85 1.21
C ASP A 59 -16.92 -21.95 2.74
N TYR A 60 -15.79 -21.66 3.42
CA TYR A 60 -15.73 -21.61 4.87
C TYR A 60 -16.61 -20.48 5.42
N ASP A 61 -17.58 -20.86 6.26
CA ASP A 61 -18.40 -19.91 7.02
C ASP A 61 -17.74 -19.63 8.37
N ALA A 62 -17.32 -18.38 8.57
CA ALA A 62 -16.77 -17.94 9.85
C ALA A 62 -17.86 -17.74 10.93
N GLY A 63 -19.15 -17.73 10.55
CA GLY A 63 -20.31 -17.33 11.33
C GLY A 63 -20.44 -15.80 11.42
N GLU A 64 -21.42 -15.28 12.17
CA GLU A 64 -21.63 -13.83 12.31
C GLU A 64 -20.86 -13.18 13.47
N VAL A 65 -20.74 -13.86 14.62
CA VAL A 65 -20.23 -13.28 15.88
C VAL A 65 -18.78 -13.65 16.16
N GLU A 66 -17.94 -12.66 16.44
CA GLU A 66 -16.57 -12.85 16.94
C GLU A 66 -16.40 -12.46 18.40
N TYR A 67 -15.41 -13.10 19.02
CA TYR A 67 -15.06 -12.91 20.42
C TYR A 67 -13.58 -12.56 20.53
N ARG A 68 -13.25 -11.67 21.46
CA ARG A 68 -11.86 -11.35 21.83
C ARG A 68 -11.74 -11.22 23.33
N GLU A 69 -10.76 -11.89 23.92
CA GLU A 69 -10.42 -11.68 25.32
C GLU A 69 -9.40 -10.55 25.47
N VAL A 70 -9.69 -9.59 26.35
CA VAL A 70 -8.77 -8.52 26.74
C VAL A 70 -8.79 -8.42 28.26
N TYR A 71 -7.64 -8.68 28.89
CA TYR A 71 -7.47 -8.58 30.34
C TYR A 71 -8.51 -9.39 31.14
N GLY A 72 -8.80 -10.62 30.69
CA GLY A 72 -9.77 -11.51 31.32
C GLY A 72 -11.25 -11.17 31.08
N MET A 73 -11.54 -10.12 30.29
CA MET A 73 -12.89 -9.77 29.85
C MET A 73 -13.10 -10.21 28.40
N THR A 74 -14.26 -10.79 28.10
CA THR A 74 -14.64 -11.15 26.72
C THR A 74 -15.44 -10.02 26.08
N PHE A 75 -14.91 -9.50 24.98
CA PHE A 75 -15.62 -8.63 24.05
C PHE A 75 -16.28 -9.46 22.96
N MET A 76 -17.50 -9.10 22.59
CA MET A 76 -18.30 -9.79 21.57
C MET A 76 -18.87 -8.76 20.61
N GLN A 77 -18.79 -9.04 19.31
CA GLN A 77 -19.40 -8.20 18.27
C GLN A 77 -19.76 -9.02 17.02
N THR A 78 -20.64 -8.49 16.18
CA THR A 78 -20.79 -8.96 14.80
C THR A 78 -19.53 -8.64 13.99
N ARG A 79 -19.08 -9.56 13.15
CA ARG A 79 -17.94 -9.39 12.24
C ARG A 79 -18.19 -8.29 11.22
N ASN A 80 -17.11 -7.68 10.72
CA ASN A 80 -17.20 -6.75 9.59
C ASN A 80 -17.33 -7.51 8.25
N GLU A 81 -18.57 -7.77 7.85
CA GLU A 81 -18.90 -8.47 6.60
C GLU A 81 -19.06 -7.54 5.38
N VAL A 82 -18.81 -6.23 5.53
CA VAL A 82 -19.02 -5.25 4.45
C VAL A 82 -18.23 -5.63 3.19
N LYS A 83 -18.93 -5.76 2.06
CA LYS A 83 -18.34 -6.01 0.75
C LYS A 83 -18.27 -4.71 -0.03
N ILE A 84 -17.07 -4.15 -0.15
CA ILE A 84 -16.85 -2.91 -0.88
C ILE A 84 -17.05 -3.16 -2.37
N SER A 85 -17.81 -2.28 -3.01
CA SER A 85 -18.29 -2.41 -4.38
C SER A 85 -18.30 -1.04 -5.07
N LYS A 86 -18.65 -1.03 -6.37
CA LYS A 86 -18.78 0.21 -7.14
C LYS A 86 -19.87 1.13 -6.58
N SER A 87 -20.98 0.58 -6.07
CA SER A 87 -22.09 1.39 -5.56
C SER A 87 -21.70 2.23 -4.34
N ASP A 88 -20.71 1.78 -3.57
CA ASP A 88 -20.19 2.53 -2.42
C ASP A 88 -19.40 3.79 -2.82
N MET A 89 -19.14 3.97 -4.12
CA MET A 89 -18.37 5.10 -4.67
C MET A 89 -19.24 6.08 -5.48
N GLU A 90 -20.56 5.87 -5.53
CA GLU A 90 -21.48 6.64 -6.40
C GLU A 90 -21.76 8.06 -5.87
N ASN A 91 -21.67 8.28 -4.56
CA ASN A 91 -21.94 9.59 -3.95
C ASN A 91 -20.73 10.54 -4.10
N VAL A 92 -20.48 11.02 -5.32
CA VAL A 92 -19.42 11.98 -5.62
C VAL A 92 -19.86 13.40 -5.24
N VAL A 93 -19.19 14.00 -4.26
CA VAL A 93 -19.61 15.27 -3.64
C VAL A 93 -18.94 16.51 -4.25
N THR A 94 -17.78 16.35 -4.89
CA THR A 94 -17.02 17.42 -5.58
C THR A 94 -17.65 17.86 -6.90
N THR A 95 -17.26 19.02 -7.42
CA THR A 95 -17.64 19.51 -8.76
C THR A 95 -17.18 18.57 -9.87
N LYS A 96 -15.97 18.02 -9.77
CA LYS A 96 -15.49 16.95 -10.65
C LYS A 96 -16.21 15.65 -10.28
N LYS A 97 -17.15 15.22 -11.13
CA LYS A 97 -17.99 14.03 -10.91
C LYS A 97 -17.42 12.74 -11.48
N GLU A 98 -16.48 12.84 -12.42
CA GLU A 98 -16.00 11.68 -13.16
C GLU A 98 -15.07 10.79 -12.31
N LEU A 99 -15.52 9.55 -12.07
CA LEU A 99 -14.72 8.45 -11.59
C LEU A 99 -14.64 7.38 -12.69
N GLY A 100 -13.57 7.42 -13.48
CA GLY A 100 -13.33 6.41 -14.51
C GLY A 100 -13.12 5.01 -13.90
N GLU A 101 -13.23 3.96 -14.72
CA GLU A 101 -13.09 2.56 -14.30
C GLU A 101 -11.78 2.28 -13.54
N GLY A 102 -10.67 2.89 -13.97
CA GLY A 102 -9.39 2.77 -13.27
C GLY A 102 -9.40 3.40 -11.88
N ALA A 103 -10.04 4.57 -11.72
CA ALA A 103 -10.18 5.24 -10.44
C ALA A 103 -11.05 4.45 -9.47
N LEU A 104 -12.19 3.91 -9.96
CA LEU A 104 -13.07 3.05 -9.18
C LEU A 104 -12.34 1.79 -8.71
N ARG A 105 -11.60 1.11 -9.59
CA ARG A 105 -10.76 -0.04 -9.22
C ARG A 105 -9.79 0.34 -8.11
N ASP A 106 -9.07 1.45 -8.26
CA ASP A 106 -8.02 1.83 -7.32
C ASP A 106 -8.60 2.26 -5.95
N LEU A 107 -9.73 2.98 -5.93
CA LEU A 107 -10.45 3.31 -4.69
C LEU A 107 -10.96 2.04 -3.99
N MET A 108 -11.55 1.09 -4.73
CA MET A 108 -11.99 -0.18 -4.16
C MET A 108 -10.81 -0.99 -3.60
N VAL A 109 -9.70 -1.11 -4.34
CA VAL A 109 -8.48 -1.79 -3.86
C VAL A 109 -7.97 -1.14 -2.57
N ALA A 110 -7.91 0.19 -2.52
CA ALA A 110 -7.50 0.91 -1.33
C ALA A 110 -8.45 0.65 -0.16
N SER A 111 -9.76 0.81 -0.34
CA SER A 111 -10.74 0.61 0.73
C SER A 111 -10.75 -0.84 1.24
N ILE A 112 -10.65 -1.85 0.36
CA ILE A 112 -10.55 -3.27 0.75
C ILE A 112 -9.29 -3.51 1.57
N CYS A 113 -8.15 -2.94 1.16
CA CYS A 113 -6.92 -3.01 1.94
C CYS A 113 -7.09 -2.42 3.34
N LEU A 114 -7.76 -1.27 3.46
CA LEU A 114 -7.97 -0.60 4.76
C LEU A 114 -8.93 -1.35 5.68
N LYS A 115 -9.94 -2.04 5.13
CA LYS A 115 -10.81 -2.93 5.90
C LYS A 115 -10.03 -3.97 6.72
N TYR A 116 -8.86 -4.39 6.24
CA TYR A 116 -7.99 -5.37 6.88
C TYR A 116 -6.68 -4.77 7.40
N THR A 117 -6.57 -3.44 7.49
CA THR A 117 -5.38 -2.75 7.99
C THR A 117 -5.65 -2.21 9.39
N GLN A 118 -4.74 -2.48 10.33
CA GLN A 118 -4.82 -1.97 11.70
C GLN A 118 -5.03 -0.45 11.73
N SER A 119 -6.07 0.00 12.45
CA SER A 119 -6.51 1.38 12.48
C SER A 119 -5.70 2.26 13.42
N ASN A 120 -5.63 3.58 13.17
CA ASN A 120 -6.20 4.25 12.00
C ASN A 120 -5.32 4.04 10.76
N SER A 121 -5.98 3.91 9.61
CA SER A 121 -5.34 3.55 8.35
C SER A 121 -5.75 4.44 7.17
N VAL A 122 -4.76 4.71 6.30
CA VAL A 122 -4.91 5.47 5.05
C VAL A 122 -4.15 4.74 3.96
N GLY A 123 -4.76 4.61 2.80
CA GLY A 123 -4.25 3.81 1.68
C GLY A 123 -4.23 4.61 0.40
N PHE A 124 -3.13 4.50 -0.34
CA PHE A 124 -2.97 5.04 -1.69
C PHE A 124 -2.85 3.87 -2.66
N ALA A 125 -3.60 3.92 -3.75
CA ALA A 125 -3.59 2.92 -4.79
C ALA A 125 -3.45 3.56 -6.16
N LYS A 126 -2.86 2.80 -7.08
CA LYS A 126 -2.73 3.16 -8.49
C LYS A 126 -2.57 1.89 -9.30
N ASP A 127 -3.21 1.83 -10.47
CA ASP A 127 -3.06 0.72 -11.42
C ASP A 127 -3.39 -0.66 -10.81
N GLY A 128 -4.35 -0.71 -9.90
CA GLY A 128 -4.85 -1.92 -9.25
C GLY A 128 -3.98 -2.43 -8.10
N MET A 129 -3.01 -1.64 -7.63
CA MET A 129 -2.13 -2.01 -6.52
C MET A 129 -2.00 -0.91 -5.47
N MET A 130 -1.68 -1.32 -4.24
CA MET A 130 -1.31 -0.38 -3.19
C MET A 130 0.09 0.19 -3.43
N VAL A 131 0.21 1.51 -3.39
CA VAL A 131 1.48 2.24 -3.53
C VAL A 131 1.93 2.90 -2.22
N GLY A 132 1.03 3.06 -1.26
CA GLY A 132 1.35 3.52 0.09
C GLY A 132 0.26 3.15 1.09
N VAL A 133 0.63 2.64 2.26
CA VAL A 133 -0.31 2.28 3.33
C VAL A 133 0.23 2.74 4.68
N GLY A 134 -0.59 3.50 5.40
CA GLY A 134 -0.39 3.84 6.81
C GLY A 134 -1.29 2.97 7.68
N ALA A 135 -0.75 2.50 8.80
CA ALA A 135 -1.43 1.57 9.70
C ALA A 135 -1.09 1.91 11.16
N GLY A 136 -2.03 1.68 12.07
CA GLY A 136 -1.83 1.81 13.52
C GLY A 136 -1.55 3.23 13.99
N GLN A 137 -1.93 4.25 13.21
CA GLN A 137 -1.66 5.64 13.56
C GLN A 137 -2.80 6.23 14.38
N GLN A 138 -2.50 7.25 15.19
CA GLN A 138 -3.48 7.87 16.10
C GLN A 138 -4.02 9.20 15.55
N SER A 139 -3.23 9.86 14.69
CA SER A 139 -3.58 11.11 14.02
C SER A 139 -3.83 10.86 12.54
N ARG A 140 -4.95 11.39 12.00
CA ARG A 140 -5.34 11.17 10.61
C ARG A 140 -4.33 11.76 9.64
N VAL A 141 -3.94 13.02 9.85
CA VAL A 141 -2.98 13.71 8.98
C VAL A 141 -1.60 13.05 9.05
N ASP A 142 -1.20 12.54 10.21
CA ASP A 142 0.08 11.82 10.33
C ASP A 142 0.04 10.46 9.63
N CYS A 143 -1.12 9.79 9.63
CA CYS A 143 -1.33 8.60 8.82
C CYS A 143 -1.23 8.90 7.31
N VAL A 144 -1.84 10.00 6.85
CA VAL A 144 -1.71 10.48 5.46
C VAL A 144 -0.25 10.77 5.12
N LYS A 145 0.48 11.50 5.96
CA LYS A 145 1.91 11.81 5.75
C LYS A 145 2.76 10.54 5.72
N LEU A 146 2.53 9.60 6.64
CA LEU A 146 3.28 8.34 6.72
C LEU A 146 3.05 7.49 5.47
N ALA A 147 1.80 7.30 5.08
CA ALA A 147 1.42 6.59 3.87
C ALA A 147 1.97 7.30 2.62
N GLY A 148 1.90 8.63 2.58
CA GLY A 148 2.44 9.48 1.52
C GLY A 148 3.94 9.37 1.33
N ARG A 149 4.74 9.26 2.41
CA ARG A 149 6.19 8.97 2.30
C ARG A 149 6.46 7.66 1.57
N LYS A 150 5.60 6.65 1.76
CA LYS A 150 5.71 5.38 1.02
C LYS A 150 5.37 5.58 -0.46
N VAL A 151 4.38 6.40 -0.80
CA VAL A 151 4.08 6.78 -2.19
C VAL A 151 5.27 7.47 -2.84
N CYS A 152 5.89 8.45 -2.17
CA CYS A 152 7.10 9.12 -2.70
C CYS A 152 8.22 8.12 -2.98
N THR A 153 8.51 7.24 -2.01
CA THR A 153 9.54 6.22 -2.16
C THR A 153 9.19 5.25 -3.28
N TRP A 154 7.93 4.83 -3.38
CA TRP A 154 7.46 3.98 -4.46
C TRP A 154 7.69 4.65 -5.80
N TYR A 155 7.26 5.91 -5.97
CA TYR A 155 7.38 6.62 -7.24
C TYR A 155 8.84 6.89 -7.63
N LEU A 156 9.65 7.36 -6.68
CA LEU A 156 11.07 7.67 -6.93
C LEU A 156 11.90 6.42 -7.28
N ARG A 157 11.45 5.21 -6.95
CA ARG A 157 12.11 3.98 -7.43
C ARG A 157 12.07 3.81 -8.95
N GLN A 158 11.21 4.53 -9.66
CA GLN A 158 11.19 4.58 -11.13
C GLN A 158 12.08 5.69 -11.71
N HIS A 159 12.69 6.56 -10.89
CA HIS A 159 13.55 7.62 -11.37
C HIS A 159 14.74 7.04 -12.18
N PRO A 160 15.10 7.60 -13.35
CA PRO A 160 16.17 7.06 -14.19
C PRO A 160 17.48 6.79 -13.44
N LYS A 161 17.95 7.74 -12.62
CA LYS A 161 19.15 7.58 -11.78
C LYS A 161 19.06 6.42 -10.78
N VAL A 162 17.87 6.11 -10.27
CA VAL A 162 17.66 5.00 -9.32
C VAL A 162 17.65 3.66 -10.05
N LEU A 163 17.05 3.63 -11.24
CA LEU A 163 17.02 2.43 -12.09
C LEU A 163 18.41 2.08 -12.62
N SER A 164 19.20 3.11 -12.99
CA SER A 164 20.52 2.99 -13.62
C SER A 164 21.70 2.90 -12.64
N LEU A 165 21.47 2.65 -11.35
CA LEU A 165 22.56 2.51 -10.38
C LEU A 165 23.57 1.41 -10.82
N PRO A 166 24.88 1.70 -10.88
CA PRO A 166 25.87 0.84 -11.52
C PRO A 166 26.42 -0.23 -10.55
N PHE A 167 25.58 -1.20 -10.19
CA PHE A 167 25.96 -2.27 -9.24
C PHE A 167 27.11 -3.15 -9.78
N LYS A 168 28.06 -3.50 -8.91
CA LYS A 168 29.06 -4.55 -9.19
C LYS A 168 28.39 -5.90 -9.49
N GLU A 169 29.12 -6.74 -10.21
CA GLU A 169 28.71 -8.14 -10.41
C GLU A 169 28.62 -8.86 -9.05
N GLY A 170 27.66 -9.79 -8.92
CA GLY A 170 27.48 -10.59 -7.70
C GLY A 170 26.67 -9.93 -6.58
N ILE A 171 26.37 -8.62 -6.64
CA ILE A 171 25.50 -7.97 -5.64
C ILE A 171 24.09 -8.58 -5.71
N LYS A 172 23.62 -9.13 -4.58
CA LYS A 172 22.35 -9.86 -4.50
C LYS A 172 21.16 -8.92 -4.72
N ARG A 173 20.04 -9.47 -5.20
CA ARG A 173 18.82 -8.71 -5.48
C ARG A 173 18.35 -7.88 -4.28
N GLN A 174 18.34 -8.45 -3.08
CA GLN A 174 17.89 -7.75 -1.87
C GLN A 174 18.78 -6.54 -1.54
N ASP A 175 20.09 -6.70 -1.68
CA ASP A 175 21.05 -5.62 -1.45
C ASP A 175 20.85 -4.48 -2.46
N ARG A 176 20.58 -4.82 -3.73
CA ARG A 176 20.24 -3.81 -4.76
C ARG A 176 18.96 -3.05 -4.43
N VAL A 177 17.93 -3.75 -3.91
CA VAL A 177 16.67 -3.11 -3.50
C VAL A 177 16.90 -2.17 -2.33
N ASN A 178 17.64 -2.61 -1.30
CA ASN A 178 17.94 -1.78 -0.14
C ASN A 178 18.80 -0.56 -0.54
N ALA A 179 19.81 -0.77 -1.38
CA ALA A 179 20.69 0.30 -1.87
C ALA A 179 19.91 1.38 -2.66
N ARG A 180 18.94 0.99 -3.49
CA ARG A 180 18.06 1.93 -4.20
C ARG A 180 17.19 2.74 -3.25
N VAL A 181 16.69 2.14 -2.17
CA VAL A 181 15.90 2.86 -1.16
C VAL A 181 16.77 3.85 -0.40
N ARG A 182 17.94 3.41 0.09
CA ARG A 182 18.90 4.31 0.77
C ARG A 182 19.34 5.48 -0.12
N TYR A 183 19.50 5.24 -1.41
CA TYR A 183 19.80 6.29 -2.39
C TYR A 183 18.71 7.36 -2.51
N ILE A 184 17.44 6.97 -2.38
CA ILE A 184 16.30 7.90 -2.37
C ILE A 184 16.26 8.69 -1.05
N GLU A 185 16.47 8.01 0.08
CA GLU A 185 16.44 8.61 1.42
C GLU A 185 17.58 9.63 1.59
N GLY A 186 18.80 9.28 1.19
CA GLY A 186 19.94 10.20 1.11
C GLY A 186 20.54 10.62 2.47
N ASP A 187 19.98 10.14 3.58
CA ASP A 187 20.38 10.46 4.96
C ASP A 187 21.47 9.51 5.48
N PHE A 188 22.62 9.48 4.78
CA PHE A 188 23.75 8.63 5.14
C PHE A 188 24.61 9.24 6.26
N THR A 189 25.12 8.39 7.16
CA THR A 189 26.39 8.69 7.86
C THR A 189 27.58 8.46 6.92
N ASP A 190 28.75 8.99 7.24
CA ASP A 190 29.96 8.82 6.42
C ASP A 190 30.35 7.34 6.25
N GLU A 191 30.21 6.53 7.31
CA GLU A 191 30.49 5.10 7.25
C GLU A 191 29.44 4.34 6.45
N GLU A 192 28.17 4.74 6.55
CA GLU A 192 27.10 4.16 5.73
C GLU A 192 27.30 4.46 4.25
N LYS A 193 27.65 5.71 3.94
CA LYS A 193 27.93 6.13 2.56
C LYS A 193 29.08 5.32 1.98
N THR A 194 30.18 5.16 2.73
CA THR A 194 31.33 4.35 2.30
C THR A 194 30.93 2.90 2.00
N ARG A 195 30.15 2.25 2.88
CA ARG A 195 29.66 0.88 2.66
C ARG A 195 28.68 0.80 1.49
N TRP A 196 27.83 1.81 1.33
CA TRP A 196 26.86 1.88 0.24
C TRP A 196 27.58 2.03 -1.12
N GLU A 197 28.54 2.96 -1.22
CA GLU A 197 29.35 3.21 -2.42
C GLU A 197 30.17 1.99 -2.85
N ALA A 198 30.63 1.17 -1.89
CA ALA A 198 31.38 -0.06 -2.19
C ALA A 198 30.62 -1.09 -3.05
N GLN A 199 29.30 -0.98 -3.18
CA GLN A 199 28.46 -1.86 -4.00
C GLN A 199 28.50 -1.53 -5.50
N PHE A 200 29.05 -0.38 -5.90
CA PHE A 200 28.96 0.12 -7.28
C PHE A 200 30.30 0.13 -8.01
N THR A 201 30.28 -0.02 -9.33
CA THR A 201 31.48 0.01 -10.18
C THR A 201 32.09 1.41 -10.27
N GLU A 202 31.26 2.44 -10.09
CA GLU A 202 31.62 3.85 -10.07
C GLU A 202 30.72 4.60 -9.08
N ALA A 203 31.15 5.80 -8.65
CA ALA A 203 30.37 6.62 -7.74
C ALA A 203 29.03 7.01 -8.40
N PRO A 204 27.87 6.64 -7.81
CA PRO A 204 26.59 7.00 -8.38
C PRO A 204 26.39 8.52 -8.42
N PRO A 205 25.68 9.07 -9.43
CA PRO A 205 25.36 10.49 -9.44
C PRO A 205 24.51 10.85 -8.22
N VAL A 206 24.59 12.09 -7.75
CA VAL A 206 23.69 12.57 -6.68
C VAL A 206 22.27 12.70 -7.24
N LEU A 207 21.26 12.28 -6.48
CA LEU A 207 19.86 12.55 -6.72
C LEU A 207 19.44 13.71 -5.82
N THR A 208 19.38 14.93 -6.38
CA THR A 208 19.12 16.15 -5.57
C THR A 208 17.64 16.25 -5.18
N ASP A 209 17.33 17.05 -4.17
CA ASP A 209 15.95 17.23 -3.74
C ASP A 209 15.10 17.96 -4.80
N GLU A 210 15.71 18.82 -5.62
CA GLU A 210 15.06 19.45 -6.78
C GLU A 210 14.69 18.40 -7.84
N GLU A 211 15.58 17.46 -8.15
CA GLU A 211 15.31 16.37 -9.09
C GLU A 211 14.21 15.44 -8.57
N LYS A 212 14.24 15.11 -7.27
CA LYS A 212 13.17 14.33 -6.63
C LYS A 212 11.83 15.07 -6.74
N ALA A 213 11.81 16.37 -6.41
CA ALA A 213 10.60 17.18 -6.46
C ALA A 213 10.05 17.28 -7.89
N GLU A 214 10.90 17.52 -8.89
CA GLU A 214 10.48 17.62 -10.28
C GLU A 214 9.95 16.30 -10.83
N PHE A 215 10.58 15.18 -10.46
CA PHE A 215 10.08 13.87 -10.83
C PHE A 215 8.72 13.59 -10.17
N LEU A 216 8.57 13.86 -8.87
CA LEU A 216 7.31 13.64 -8.14
C LEU A 216 6.13 14.45 -8.70
N LYS A 217 6.36 15.65 -9.26
CA LYS A 217 5.30 16.44 -9.94
C LYS A 217 4.65 15.71 -11.11
N GLN A 218 5.35 14.75 -11.72
CA GLN A 218 4.84 13.96 -12.83
C GLN A 218 3.89 12.83 -12.37
N SER A 219 3.88 12.54 -11.07
CA SER A 219 2.95 11.58 -10.46
C SER A 219 1.52 12.12 -10.60
N THR A 220 0.62 11.31 -11.15
CA THR A 220 -0.79 11.67 -11.38
C THR A 220 -1.70 10.45 -11.26
N GLY A 221 -3.01 10.68 -11.08
CA GLY A 221 -4.01 9.62 -11.13
C GLY A 221 -3.93 8.63 -9.97
N ILE A 222 -3.40 9.04 -8.81
CA ILE A 222 -3.41 8.21 -7.61
C ILE A 222 -4.76 8.36 -6.91
N SER A 223 -5.27 7.23 -6.41
CA SER A 223 -6.46 7.17 -5.57
C SER A 223 -6.04 7.08 -4.10
N ILE A 224 -6.71 7.83 -3.22
CA ILE A 224 -6.55 7.73 -1.77
C ILE A 224 -7.87 7.28 -1.12
N SER A 225 -7.81 6.36 -0.17
CA SER A 225 -8.92 5.97 0.70
C SER A 225 -8.53 6.18 2.16
N SER A 226 -9.52 6.46 3.01
CA SER A 226 -9.35 6.54 4.47
C SER A 226 -10.39 5.67 5.18
N ASP A 227 -9.98 4.98 6.25
CA ASP A 227 -10.89 4.13 7.03
C ASP A 227 -11.90 4.91 7.89
N ALA A 228 -11.66 6.21 8.11
CA ALA A 228 -12.60 7.16 8.69
C ALA A 228 -12.55 8.51 7.94
N PHE A 229 -13.44 9.43 8.29
CA PHE A 229 -13.46 10.76 7.66
C PHE A 229 -12.15 11.52 7.85
N PHE A 230 -11.87 12.47 6.95
CA PHE A 230 -10.80 13.47 7.10
C PHE A 230 -11.31 14.61 7.99
N PRO A 231 -10.70 14.86 9.16
CA PRO A 231 -11.17 15.92 10.06
C PRO A 231 -10.95 17.33 9.51
N PHE A 232 -9.91 17.53 8.69
CA PHE A 232 -9.52 18.84 8.15
C PHE A 232 -8.98 18.69 6.73
N ARG A 233 -8.91 19.83 6.00
CA ARG A 233 -8.39 19.90 4.62
C ARG A 233 -6.90 19.55 4.49
N ASP A 234 -6.14 19.61 5.57
CA ASP A 234 -4.69 19.34 5.59
C ASP A 234 -4.33 17.96 4.99
N SER A 235 -5.20 16.97 5.18
CA SER A 235 -5.09 15.64 4.59
C SER A 235 -5.13 15.69 3.06
N ILE A 236 -5.99 16.53 2.48
CA ILE A 236 -6.09 16.77 1.04
C ILE A 236 -4.92 17.62 0.55
N ASP A 237 -4.54 18.66 1.29
CA ASP A 237 -3.38 19.51 0.95
C ASP A 237 -2.07 18.70 0.92
N HIS A 238 -1.95 17.64 1.73
CA HIS A 238 -0.84 16.71 1.68
C HIS A 238 -0.96 15.71 0.52
N ALA A 239 -2.16 15.18 0.28
CA ALA A 239 -2.43 14.24 -0.80
C ALA A 239 -2.18 14.86 -2.20
N SER A 240 -2.50 16.14 -2.39
CA SER A 240 -2.33 16.85 -3.67
C SER A 240 -0.89 16.88 -4.16
N LYS A 241 0.08 16.93 -3.24
CA LYS A 241 1.52 16.92 -3.53
C LYS A 241 2.04 15.57 -4.06
N LEU A 242 1.21 14.53 -4.02
CA LEU A 242 1.58 13.17 -4.37
C LEU A 242 1.02 12.73 -5.72
N GLY A 243 0.24 13.57 -6.41
CA GLY A 243 -0.43 13.19 -7.66
C GLY A 243 -1.80 12.55 -7.46
N VAL A 244 -2.43 12.77 -6.31
CA VAL A 244 -3.78 12.26 -6.02
C VAL A 244 -4.80 12.97 -6.89
N SER A 245 -5.72 12.22 -7.47
CA SER A 245 -6.82 12.73 -8.31
C SER A 245 -8.18 12.24 -7.87
N TYR A 246 -8.23 11.20 -7.02
CA TYR A 246 -9.45 10.53 -6.60
C TYR A 246 -9.39 10.24 -5.10
N VAL A 247 -10.48 10.51 -4.38
CA VAL A 247 -10.55 10.42 -2.92
C VAL A 247 -11.80 9.63 -2.51
N ALA A 248 -11.65 8.66 -1.61
CA ALA A 248 -12.75 8.00 -0.91
C ALA A 248 -12.60 8.20 0.60
N GLN A 249 -13.68 8.65 1.23
CA GLN A 249 -13.80 8.68 2.68
C GLN A 249 -15.25 8.43 3.09
N PRO A 250 -15.54 8.07 4.36
CA PRO A 250 -16.91 7.78 4.77
C PRO A 250 -17.84 9.01 4.79
N GLY A 251 -17.28 10.21 4.96
CA GLY A 251 -18.03 11.41 5.32
C GLY A 251 -18.46 11.41 6.80
N GLY A 252 -19.19 12.44 7.21
CA GLY A 252 -19.67 12.62 8.58
C GLY A 252 -18.82 13.56 9.44
N SER A 253 -17.87 14.30 8.86
CA SER A 253 -17.15 15.37 9.56
C SER A 253 -17.99 16.64 9.60
N VAL A 254 -17.94 17.38 10.71
CA VAL A 254 -18.49 18.75 10.77
C VAL A 254 -17.78 19.67 9.75
N GLN A 255 -16.56 19.31 9.34
CA GLN A 255 -15.74 20.05 8.38
C GLN A 255 -15.74 19.45 6.96
N ASP A 256 -16.69 18.55 6.64
CA ASP A 256 -16.75 17.92 5.30
C ASP A 256 -16.83 18.95 4.15
N GLY A 257 -17.43 20.10 4.40
CA GLY A 257 -17.46 21.22 3.44
C GLY A 257 -16.06 21.72 3.09
N GLN A 258 -15.18 21.93 4.08
CA GLN A 258 -13.81 22.39 3.86
C GLN A 258 -12.96 21.35 3.13
N VAL A 259 -13.18 20.06 3.42
CA VAL A 259 -12.48 18.96 2.75
C VAL A 259 -12.93 18.86 1.29
N THR A 260 -14.23 19.03 1.02
CA THR A 260 -14.79 19.03 -0.34
C THR A 260 -14.28 20.21 -1.16
N GLU A 261 -14.28 21.40 -0.56
CA GLU A 261 -13.72 22.62 -1.18
C GLU A 261 -12.24 22.43 -1.54
N ALA A 262 -11.42 21.88 -0.64
CA ALA A 262 -10.02 21.59 -0.94
C ALA A 262 -9.85 20.59 -2.10
N CYS A 263 -10.68 19.55 -2.17
CA CYS A 263 -10.68 18.63 -3.31
C CYS A 263 -11.02 19.36 -4.62
N ASP A 264 -12.00 20.25 -4.61
CA ASP A 264 -12.37 21.07 -5.77
C ASP A 264 -11.25 22.03 -6.20
N GLU A 265 -10.60 22.71 -5.25
CA GLU A 265 -9.43 23.58 -5.49
C GLU A 265 -8.29 22.84 -6.22
N TYR A 266 -8.07 21.56 -5.88
CA TYR A 266 -7.04 20.72 -6.51
C TYR A 266 -7.54 19.89 -7.71
N GLY A 267 -8.80 20.04 -8.12
CA GLY A 267 -9.37 19.29 -9.25
C GLY A 267 -9.48 17.78 -9.02
N MET A 268 -9.69 17.36 -7.77
CA MET A 268 -9.89 15.97 -7.35
C MET A 268 -11.39 15.60 -7.38
N ALA A 269 -11.68 14.35 -7.70
CA ALA A 269 -13.02 13.79 -7.48
C ALA A 269 -13.06 13.08 -6.13
N MET A 270 -14.00 13.43 -5.26
CA MET A 270 -14.17 12.80 -3.94
C MET A 270 -15.55 12.19 -3.80
N CYS A 271 -15.61 10.94 -3.33
CA CYS A 271 -16.84 10.26 -2.98
C CYS A 271 -16.95 10.02 -1.46
N PHE A 272 -18.19 10.09 -0.96
CA PHE A 272 -18.53 9.66 0.40
C PHE A 272 -19.08 8.24 0.38
N THR A 273 -18.39 7.32 1.04
CA THR A 273 -18.77 5.91 1.05
C THR A 273 -19.85 5.58 2.08
N GLY A 274 -20.02 6.41 3.12
CA GLY A 274 -20.90 6.12 4.25
C GLY A 274 -20.44 4.96 5.14
N ILE A 275 -19.26 4.38 4.89
CA ILE A 275 -18.78 3.15 5.54
C ILE A 275 -17.48 3.42 6.28
N ARG A 276 -17.49 3.31 7.61
CA ARG A 276 -16.27 3.35 8.43
C ARG A 276 -15.63 1.95 8.51
N LEU A 277 -14.30 1.87 8.36
CA LEU A 277 -13.55 0.62 8.19
C LEU A 277 -12.53 0.37 9.32
N PHE A 278 -12.88 0.65 10.57
CA PHE A 278 -11.95 0.41 11.68
C PHE A 278 -11.64 -1.07 11.87
N HIS A 279 -10.37 -1.37 12.15
CA HIS A 279 -9.85 -2.70 12.41
C HIS A 279 -8.80 -2.66 13.53
N HIS A 280 -8.99 -3.49 14.56
CA HIS A 280 -8.12 -3.60 15.73
C HIS A 280 -7.85 -5.06 16.04
#